data_AF-A0A0M3HFA0-F1
#
_entry.id   AF-A0A0M3HFA0-F1
#
_cell.length_a   1.000
_cell.length_b   1.000
_cell.length_c   1.000
_cell.angle_alpha   90.00
_cell.angle_beta   90.00
_cell.angle_gamma   90.00
#
_symmetry.space_group_name_H-M   'P 1'
#
loop_
_entity.id
_entity.type
_entity.pdbx_description
1 polymer ?
#
loop_
_entity_poly.entity_id
_entity_poly.type
_entity_poly.pdbx_seq_one_letter_code
_entity_poly.pdbx_strand_id
1 'polypeptide(L)'
;MSHAFDITGRQHDENGNLRNTWSKQAVKAFDERSQCFIEQYSEFAQHGYPAWKSQEAHASFRLPGTNFNGDQAFFVAYAQTWCGKNGAQQKLQTEVHSLDSLRVLGPIQNSNAFAQAFNCPSGSAMNPQRKCAVW
;
A
#
# COMPACT_ATOMS: atom_id res chain seq x y z
N MET A 1 -0.89 15.46 0.19
CA MET A 1 0.39 15.71 -0.50
C MET A 1 0.59 14.77 -1.69
N SER A 2 0.64 13.44 -1.51
CA SER A 2 0.91 12.51 -2.63
C SER A 2 -0.09 12.55 -3.78
N HIS A 3 -1.37 12.85 -3.52
CA HIS A 3 -2.37 13.05 -4.58
C HIS A 3 -2.04 14.17 -5.56
N ALA A 4 -1.23 15.16 -5.17
CA ALA A 4 -0.78 16.21 -6.09
C ALA A 4 0.14 15.67 -7.20
N PHE A 5 0.68 14.47 -7.03
CA PHE A 5 1.64 13.88 -7.96
C PHE A 5 1.16 12.54 -8.55
N ASP A 6 -0.03 12.04 -8.16
CA ASP A 6 -0.58 10.82 -8.74
C ASP A 6 -0.93 10.99 -10.23
N ILE A 7 -1.46 9.93 -10.86
CA ILE A 7 -1.79 9.90 -12.29
C ILE A 7 -2.65 11.10 -12.76
N THR A 8 -3.45 11.65 -11.86
CA THR A 8 -4.31 12.81 -12.09
C THR A 8 -3.62 14.10 -11.64
N GLY A 9 -3.05 14.09 -10.43
CA GLY A 9 -2.39 15.25 -9.84
C GLY A 9 -1.25 15.79 -10.70
N ARG A 10 -0.40 14.91 -11.25
CA ARG A 10 0.75 15.30 -12.07
C ARG A 10 0.41 16.08 -13.34
N GLN A 11 -0.85 16.09 -13.75
CA GLN A 11 -1.32 16.82 -14.92
C GLN A 11 -1.57 18.30 -14.62
N HIS A 12 -1.51 18.69 -13.35
CA HIS A 12 -1.76 20.04 -12.88
C HIS A 12 -0.44 20.73 -12.47
N ASP A 13 -0.33 22.02 -12.77
CA ASP A 13 0.77 22.87 -12.29
C ASP A 13 0.55 23.32 -10.83
N GLU A 14 1.49 24.11 -10.28
CA GLU A 14 1.39 24.60 -8.89
C GLU A 14 0.14 25.44 -8.58
N ASN A 15 -0.51 25.97 -9.62
CA ASN A 15 -1.72 26.79 -9.51
C ASN A 15 -3.00 25.98 -9.77
N GLY A 16 -2.88 24.68 -10.06
CA GLY A 16 -4.01 23.80 -10.36
C GLY A 16 -4.50 23.88 -11.80
N ASN A 17 -3.72 24.42 -12.76
CA ASN A 17 -4.11 24.42 -14.17
C ASN A 17 -3.65 23.14 -14.86
N LEU A 18 -4.47 22.60 -15.76
CA LEU A 18 -4.11 21.45 -16.61
C LEU A 18 -2.99 21.81 -17.58
N ARG A 19 -1.76 21.53 -17.17
CA ARG A 19 -0.55 21.81 -17.94
C ARG A 19 0.50 20.77 -17.60
N ASN A 20 0.92 20.01 -18.61
CA ASN A 20 2.02 19.09 -18.44
C ASN A 20 3.35 19.86 -18.33
N THR A 21 3.87 19.98 -17.12
CA THR A 21 5.16 20.59 -16.80
C THR A 21 6.31 19.57 -16.80
N TRP A 22 6.01 18.28 -16.97
CA TRP A 22 6.97 17.19 -16.88
C TRP A 22 7.61 16.88 -18.24
N SER A 23 8.90 16.51 -18.22
CA SER A 23 9.59 16.04 -19.42
C SER A 23 9.04 14.69 -19.88
N LYS A 24 9.17 14.39 -21.18
CA LYS A 24 8.76 13.07 -21.73
C LYS A 24 9.44 11.90 -21.00
N GLN A 25 10.70 12.09 -20.60
CA GLN A 25 11.45 11.08 -19.85
C GLN A 25 10.89 10.89 -18.44
N ALA A 26 10.53 11.98 -17.75
CA ALA A 26 9.94 11.91 -16.42
C ALA A 26 8.58 11.22 -16.44
N VAL A 27 7.74 11.52 -17.43
CA VAL A 27 6.44 10.84 -17.62
C VAL A 27 6.65 9.35 -17.84
N LYS A 28 7.56 8.97 -18.74
CA LYS A 28 7.87 7.56 -19.01
C LYS A 28 8.36 6.83 -17.74
N ALA A 29 9.28 7.43 -16.98
CA ALA A 29 9.79 6.83 -15.75
C ALA A 29 8.69 6.71 -14.67
N PHE A 30 7.78 7.68 -14.59
CA PHE A 30 6.62 7.62 -13.68
C PHE A 30 5.68 6.47 -14.07
N ASP A 31 5.36 6.33 -15.35
CA ASP A 31 4.47 5.27 -15.85
C ASP A 31 5.10 3.89 -15.60
N GLU A 32 6.40 3.72 -15.87
CA GLU A 32 7.14 2.48 -15.60
C GLU A 32 7.16 2.10 -14.11
N ARG A 33 7.32 3.08 -13.21
CA ARG A 33 7.29 2.83 -11.75
C ARG A 33 5.87 2.54 -11.27
N SER A 34 4.88 3.25 -11.79
CA SER A 34 3.47 3.06 -11.44
C SER A 34 2.96 1.67 -11.85
N GLN A 35 3.49 1.13 -12.95
CA GLN A 35 3.17 -0.22 -13.42
C GLN A 35 3.46 -1.29 -12.37
N CYS A 36 4.49 -1.12 -11.54
CA CYS A 36 4.78 -2.03 -10.42
C CYS A 36 3.59 -2.16 -9.46
N PHE A 37 2.96 -1.04 -9.11
CA PHE A 37 1.79 -1.04 -8.23
C PHE A 37 0.55 -1.63 -8.92
N ILE A 38 0.37 -1.38 -10.21
CA ILE A 38 -0.73 -1.97 -10.98
C ILE A 38 -0.63 -3.50 -10.94
N GLU A 39 0.57 -4.05 -11.17
CA GLU A 39 0.83 -5.50 -11.10
C GLU A 39 0.57 -6.04 -9.69
N GLN A 40 1.16 -5.41 -8.67
CA GLN A 40 1.02 -5.84 -7.28
C GLN A 40 -0.45 -5.90 -6.84
N TYR A 41 -1.21 -4.83 -7.05
CA TYR A 41 -2.62 -4.80 -6.63
C TYR A 41 -3.53 -5.66 -7.52
N SER A 42 -3.16 -5.90 -8.78
CA SER A 42 -3.87 -6.83 -9.65
C SER A 42 -3.74 -8.28 -9.17
N GLU A 43 -2.56 -8.68 -8.67
CA GLU A 43 -2.38 -10.01 -8.08
C GLU A 43 -3.27 -10.24 -6.86
N PHE A 44 -3.51 -9.20 -6.06
CA PHE A 44 -4.40 -9.28 -4.88
C PHE A 44 -5.87 -9.48 -5.29
N ALA A 45 -6.27 -8.85 -6.39
CA ALA A 45 -7.61 -8.97 -6.93
C ALA A 45 -7.85 -10.34 -7.60
N GLN A 46 -6.87 -10.85 -8.34
CA GLN A 46 -6.98 -12.11 -9.11
C GLN A 46 -6.98 -13.36 -8.25
N HIS A 47 -6.07 -13.45 -7.27
CA HIS A 47 -5.99 -14.61 -6.38
C HIS A 47 -7.08 -14.59 -5.29
N GLY A 48 -7.86 -13.51 -5.26
CA GLY A 48 -8.86 -13.26 -4.24
C GLY A 48 -8.21 -12.95 -2.90
N TYR A 49 -8.78 -11.95 -2.23
CA TYR A 49 -8.53 -11.64 -0.83
C TYR A 49 -8.71 -12.85 0.18
N PRO A 50 -9.20 -14.06 -0.19
CA PRO A 50 -9.09 -15.25 0.65
C PRO A 50 -7.78 -16.04 0.54
N ALA A 51 -7.02 -15.98 -0.57
CA ALA A 51 -5.82 -16.83 -0.73
C ALA A 51 -4.75 -16.53 0.34
N TRP A 52 -4.73 -15.28 0.82
CA TRP A 52 -3.81 -14.80 1.84
C TRP A 52 -4.34 -15.02 3.27
N LYS A 53 -5.64 -15.32 3.43
CA LYS A 53 -6.20 -15.71 4.72
C LYS A 53 -5.77 -17.11 5.16
N SER A 54 -5.12 -17.90 4.31
CA SER A 54 -4.74 -19.28 4.66
C SER A 54 -3.50 -19.39 5.58
N GLN A 55 -2.87 -18.27 5.98
CA GLN A 55 -1.75 -18.28 6.93
C GLN A 55 -1.89 -17.34 8.14
N GLU A 56 -2.96 -16.56 8.28
CA GLU A 56 -3.12 -15.65 9.41
C GLU A 56 -3.96 -16.29 10.53
N ALA A 57 -3.29 -17.06 11.37
CA ALA A 57 -3.76 -17.27 12.74
C ALA A 57 -3.79 -15.90 13.43
N HIS A 58 -4.98 -15.32 13.54
CA HIS A 58 -5.36 -14.19 14.39
C HIS A 58 -4.21 -13.52 15.17
N ALA A 59 -3.54 -12.53 14.55
CA ALA A 59 -2.74 -11.58 15.30
C ALA A 59 -3.70 -10.70 16.11
N SER A 60 -4.02 -11.16 17.32
CA SER A 60 -4.87 -10.44 18.25
C SER A 60 -4.27 -9.07 18.56
N PHE A 61 -4.91 -8.02 18.06
CA PHE A 61 -4.63 -6.67 18.48
C PHE A 61 -5.08 -6.50 19.94
N ARG A 62 -4.13 -6.29 20.85
CA ARG A 62 -4.40 -5.78 22.21
C ARG A 62 -3.40 -4.69 22.53
N LEU A 63 -3.91 -3.51 22.86
CA LEU A 63 -3.28 -2.57 23.79
C LEU A 63 -4.24 -2.56 24.99
N PRO A 64 -3.84 -2.85 26.24
CA PRO A 64 -2.57 -2.53 26.92
C PRO A 64 -1.70 -3.76 27.28
N GLY A 65 -0.39 -3.56 27.46
CA GLY A 65 0.57 -4.60 27.91
C GLY A 65 1.52 -5.17 26.83
N THR A 66 1.80 -4.43 25.75
CA THR A 66 2.70 -4.89 24.68
C THR A 66 4.09 -4.26 24.77
N ASN A 67 5.13 -5.07 24.49
CA ASN A 67 6.53 -4.64 24.39
C ASN A 67 6.88 -4.19 22.96
N PHE A 68 6.10 -3.29 22.36
CA PHE A 68 6.49 -2.70 21.08
C PHE A 68 7.43 -1.51 21.30
N ASN A 69 8.48 -1.42 20.48
CA ASN A 69 9.25 -0.19 20.38
C ASN A 69 8.49 0.87 19.55
N GLY A 70 9.02 2.10 19.48
CA GLY A 70 8.35 3.20 18.78
C GLY A 70 8.04 2.90 17.31
N ASP A 71 8.97 2.26 16.60
CA ASP A 71 8.80 1.92 15.18
C ASP A 71 7.71 0.86 14.97
N GLN A 72 7.68 -0.17 15.82
CA GLN A 72 6.63 -1.19 15.79
C GLN A 72 5.26 -0.60 16.13
N ALA A 73 5.20 0.27 17.14
CA ALA A 73 3.97 0.94 17.53
C ALA A 73 3.41 1.83 16.41
N PHE A 74 4.27 2.51 15.65
CA PHE A 74 3.87 3.30 14.48
C PHE A 74 3.14 2.45 13.44
N PHE A 75 3.72 1.34 13.02
CA PHE A 75 3.11 0.48 12.00
C PHE A 75 1.85 -0.22 12.49
N VAL A 76 1.79 -0.59 13.77
CA VAL A 76 0.57 -1.12 14.38
C VAL A 76 -0.53 -0.07 14.37
N ALA A 77 -0.25 1.16 14.83
CA ALA A 77 -1.23 2.25 14.80
C ALA A 77 -1.71 2.56 13.37
N TYR A 78 -0.79 2.56 12.40
CA TYR A 78 -1.13 2.69 10.98
C TYR A 78 -2.07 1.58 10.50
N ALA A 79 -1.81 0.31 10.83
CA ALA A 79 -2.68 -0.79 10.44
C ALA A 79 -4.08 -0.66 11.07
N GLN A 80 -4.14 -0.19 12.31
CA GLN A 80 -5.39 -0.01 13.04
C GLN A 80 -6.32 1.05 12.44
N THR A 81 -5.81 2.09 11.77
CA THR A 81 -6.67 3.11 11.14
C THR A 81 -7.57 2.53 10.06
N TRP A 82 -7.22 1.36 9.54
CA TRP A 82 -7.95 0.65 8.48
C TRP A 82 -8.71 -0.57 9.01
N CYS A 83 -8.78 -0.77 10.33
CA CYS A 83 -9.63 -1.81 10.91
C CYS A 83 -11.11 -1.42 10.76
N GLY A 84 -11.85 -2.15 9.92
CA GLY A 84 -13.27 -1.94 9.72
C GLY A 84 -13.97 -3.18 9.19
N LYS A 85 -15.27 -3.31 9.46
CA LYS A 85 -16.12 -4.37 8.89
C LYS A 85 -16.74 -3.87 7.58
N ASN A 86 -15.91 -3.52 6.60
CA ASN A 86 -16.42 -3.19 5.27
C ASN A 86 -16.51 -4.49 4.47
N GLY A 87 -17.73 -5.02 4.35
CA GLY A 87 -18.04 -6.24 3.62
C GLY A 87 -17.51 -6.18 2.20
N ALA A 88 -16.57 -7.08 1.89
CA ALA A 88 -16.07 -7.28 0.55
C ALA A 88 -17.17 -7.85 -0.33
N GLN A 89 -17.81 -7.00 -1.15
CA GLN A 89 -18.41 -7.39 -2.44
C GLN A 89 -18.98 -6.18 -3.21
N GLN A 90 -19.49 -5.15 -2.54
CA GLN A 90 -20.24 -4.07 -3.21
C GLN A 90 -19.40 -2.90 -3.76
N LYS A 91 -18.09 -2.85 -3.46
CA LYS A 91 -17.21 -1.71 -3.82
C LYS A 91 -16.23 -1.97 -4.98
N LEU A 92 -16.03 -3.20 -5.41
CA LEU A 92 -14.91 -3.55 -6.31
C LEU A 92 -15.04 -3.00 -7.75
N GLN A 93 -16.22 -2.52 -8.16
CA GLN A 93 -16.45 -2.02 -9.52
C GLN A 93 -16.53 -0.49 -9.63
N THR A 94 -16.71 0.23 -8.53
CA THR A 94 -16.96 1.69 -8.54
C THR A 94 -16.05 2.48 -7.61
N GLU A 95 -15.38 1.83 -6.66
CA GLU A 95 -14.49 2.47 -5.71
C GLU A 95 -13.09 2.60 -6.30
N VAL A 96 -12.54 3.82 -6.32
CA VAL A 96 -11.15 4.09 -6.77
C VAL A 96 -10.11 3.69 -5.73
N HIS A 97 -10.56 3.40 -4.52
CA HIS A 97 -9.75 2.98 -3.41
C HIS A 97 -9.72 1.46 -3.26
N SER A 98 -8.54 0.94 -2.92
CA SER A 98 -8.39 -0.46 -2.54
C SER A 98 -9.20 -0.78 -1.27
N LEU A 99 -9.52 -2.07 -1.08
CA LEU A 99 -10.09 -2.56 0.17
C LEU A 99 -9.20 -2.16 1.36
N ASP A 100 -9.81 -1.87 2.52
CA ASP A 100 -9.09 -1.32 3.69
C ASP A 100 -7.88 -2.14 4.10
N SER A 101 -7.99 -3.47 4.03
CA SER A 101 -6.87 -4.36 4.27
C SER A 101 -5.73 -4.25 3.26
N LEU A 102 -6.03 -4.07 1.97
CA LEU A 102 -5.03 -3.87 0.93
C LEU A 102 -4.37 -2.50 1.04
N ARG A 103 -5.05 -1.55 1.69
CA ARG A 103 -4.46 -0.26 2.08
C ARG A 103 -3.44 -0.41 3.21
N VAL A 104 -3.45 -1.53 3.94
CA VAL A 104 -2.40 -1.89 4.90
C VAL A 104 -1.33 -2.74 4.22
N LEU A 105 -1.73 -3.85 3.58
CA LEU A 105 -0.78 -4.85 3.07
C LEU A 105 0.14 -4.30 1.98
N GLY A 106 -0.39 -3.57 0.99
CA GLY A 106 0.42 -3.04 -0.11
C GLY A 106 1.53 -2.09 0.36
N PRO A 107 1.20 -1.02 1.13
CA PRO A 107 2.23 -0.10 1.63
C PRO A 107 3.23 -0.77 2.57
N ILE A 108 2.76 -1.69 3.44
CA ILE A 108 3.65 -2.41 4.37
C ILE A 108 4.62 -3.34 3.63
N GLN A 109 4.16 -4.09 2.62
CA GLN A 109 5.03 -4.94 1.80
C GLN A 109 6.14 -4.15 1.08
N ASN A 110 5.84 -2.91 0.68
CA ASN A 110 6.79 -2.02 0.00
C ASN A 110 7.71 -1.25 0.97
N SER A 111 7.51 -1.37 2.28
CA SER A 111 8.30 -0.65 3.28
C SER A 111 9.49 -1.47 3.78
N ASN A 112 10.71 -0.95 3.57
CA ASN A 112 11.91 -1.52 4.20
C ASN A 112 11.93 -1.26 5.71
N ALA A 113 11.45 -0.09 6.15
CA ALA A 113 11.37 0.28 7.55
C ALA A 113 10.47 -0.69 8.34
N PHE A 114 9.34 -1.11 7.76
CA PHE A 114 8.49 -2.13 8.39
C PHE A 114 9.23 -3.46 8.54
N ALA A 115 9.85 -3.93 7.44
CA ALA A 115 10.57 -5.19 7.45
C ALA A 115 11.70 -5.19 8.49
N GLN A 116 12.37 -4.06 8.69
CA GLN A 116 13.37 -3.89 9.75
C GLN A 116 12.75 -3.86 11.15
N ALA A 117 11.68 -3.08 11.36
CA ALA A 117 11.02 -2.94 12.66
C ALA A 117 10.47 -4.29 13.20
N PHE A 118 10.05 -5.18 12.31
CA PHE A 118 9.52 -6.51 12.66
C PHE A 118 10.48 -7.66 12.33
N ASN A 119 11.72 -7.37 11.92
CA ASN A 119 12.73 -8.37 11.52
C ASN A 119 12.20 -9.40 10.50
N CYS A 120 11.42 -8.94 9.52
CA CYS A 120 10.85 -9.79 8.49
C CYS A 120 11.95 -10.37 7.58
N PRO A 121 12.08 -11.70 7.46
CA PRO A 121 13.05 -12.31 6.56
C PRO A 121 12.82 -11.89 5.11
N SER A 122 13.90 -11.76 4.35
CA SER A 122 13.85 -11.43 2.92
C SER A 122 13.08 -12.51 2.14
N GLY A 123 12.11 -12.11 1.32
CA GLY A 123 11.23 -13.01 0.58
C GLY A 123 10.02 -13.54 1.37
N SER A 124 9.87 -13.16 2.65
CA SER A 124 8.63 -13.45 3.39
C SER A 124 7.44 -12.66 2.83
N ALA A 125 6.22 -13.07 3.15
CA ALA A 125 5.00 -12.46 2.63
C ALA A 125 4.92 -10.93 2.88
N MET A 126 5.44 -10.45 4.01
CA MET A 126 5.48 -9.03 4.36
C MET A 126 6.82 -8.35 4.06
N ASN A 127 7.77 -9.07 3.44
CA ASN A 127 9.03 -8.51 2.94
C ASN A 127 9.42 -9.15 1.59
N PRO A 128 8.61 -8.93 0.53
CA PRO A 128 8.92 -9.42 -0.80
C PRO A 128 10.22 -8.82 -1.34
N GLN A 129 10.89 -9.55 -2.23
CA GLN A 129 12.12 -9.09 -2.89
C GLN A 129 11.87 -7.85 -3.77
N ARG A 130 10.75 -7.86 -4.51
CA ARG A 130 10.34 -6.74 -5.35
C ARG A 130 9.45 -5.80 -4.53
N LYS A 131 9.92 -4.57 -4.33
CA LYS A 131 9.17 -3.48 -3.69
C LYS A 131 8.94 -2.36 -4.69
N CYS A 132 7.72 -1.85 -4.73
CA CYS A 132 7.31 -0.76 -5.60
C CYS A 132 7.52 0.59 -4.91
N ALA A 133 8.05 1.58 -5.65
CA ALA A 133 8.20 2.95 -5.19
C ALA A 133 8.07 3.91 -6.37
N VAL A 134 7.34 5.00 -6.17
CA VAL A 134 7.26 6.12 -7.12
C VAL A 134 7.89 7.38 -6.51
N TRP A 135 7.56 7.66 -5.25
CA TRP A 135 8.07 8.77 -4.43
C TRP A 135 9.05 8.28 -3.38
#